data_AF-K1RQG2-F1
#
_entry.id   AF-K1RQG2-F1
#
_cell.length_a   1.000
_cell.length_b   1.000
_cell.length_c   1.000
_cell.angle_alpha   90.00
_cell.angle_beta   90.00
_cell.angle_gamma   90.00
#
_symmetry.space_group_name_H-M   'P 1'
#
loop_
_entity.id
_entity.type
_entity.pdbx_description
1 polymer ?
#
loop_
_entity_poly.entity_id
_entity_poly.type
_entity_poly.pdbx_seq_one_letter_code
_entity_poly.pdbx_strand_id
1 'polypeptide(L)'
;MDIIEESSQDTILDSQVSQDLFADVVPNYDNPAQVNPSDIKEILKELRNLRAEVAELKSLMKQPNQTFQMSACSFKDTLHHFLRNLFTKTLWLKVKDEEFQAEVKKCLANEGFGTDSSAFKKVCSFSYVKFTEFRSQLKRSLTMKTRKTDLRGLNLNEFCKAIFEPFCRAGENVCSQERRHNALLIRTFMYRQKVFTLDATQMPTSALSWEDFKAFHDTHDSQGNSERRQKMEENDGKRRSRFLSAREATQSEK
;
A
#
# COMPACT_ATOMS: atom_id res chain seq x y z
N MET A 1 50.83 -38.41 -0.06
CA MET A 1 52.30 -38.31 0.06
C MET A 1 52.61 -36.91 0.51
N ASP A 2 52.95 -36.83 1.80
CA ASP A 2 54.15 -36.15 2.32
C ASP A 2 54.23 -34.64 2.03
N ILE A 3 53.82 -33.76 2.96
CA ILE A 3 54.43 -33.42 4.28
C ILE A 3 55.88 -32.94 4.05
N ILE A 4 56.29 -31.71 4.42
CA ILE A 4 56.87 -31.30 5.72
C ILE A 4 57.44 -29.89 5.45
N GLU A 5 56.91 -28.83 6.09
CA GLU A 5 57.53 -28.09 7.23
C GLU A 5 58.58 -27.09 6.75
N GLU A 6 58.86 -25.95 7.36
CA GLU A 6 58.74 -25.36 8.71
C GLU A 6 59.15 -23.87 8.47
N SER A 7 59.11 -22.87 9.34
CA SER A 7 58.68 -22.63 10.71
C SER A 7 58.84 -21.11 10.92
N SER A 8 58.14 -20.60 11.94
CA SER A 8 58.44 -19.43 12.80
C SER A 8 57.07 -18.84 13.19
N GLN A 9 56.34 -19.45 14.13
CA GLN A 9 56.50 -19.23 15.59
C GLN A 9 56.76 -17.75 15.93
N ASP A 10 55.71 -17.06 16.37
CA ASP A 10 55.76 -16.49 17.72
C ASP A 10 54.36 -16.41 18.35
N THR A 11 54.32 -17.09 19.49
CA THR A 11 53.32 -17.23 20.55
C THR A 11 52.68 -15.90 20.97
N ILE A 12 51.34 -15.81 20.97
CA ILE A 12 50.62 -14.88 21.85
C ILE A 12 49.81 -15.75 22.81
N LEU A 13 50.39 -15.91 24.01
CA LEU A 13 49.75 -16.50 25.17
C LEU A 13 48.51 -15.71 25.57
N ASP A 14 47.52 -16.47 26.05
CA ASP A 14 46.58 -16.13 27.11
C ASP A 14 46.67 -14.70 27.64
N SER A 15 45.65 -13.89 27.35
CA SER A 15 45.23 -12.83 28.26
C SER A 15 43.87 -13.20 28.80
N GLN A 16 43.93 -14.12 29.76
CA GLN A 16 42.91 -14.33 30.76
C GLN A 16 42.49 -12.98 31.33
N VAL A 17 41.17 -12.79 31.44
CA VAL A 17 40.51 -12.22 32.61
C VAL A 17 41.30 -11.07 33.24
N SER A 18 40.99 -9.83 32.84
CA SER A 18 41.39 -8.65 33.60
C SER A 18 40.58 -8.59 34.91
N GLN A 19 40.93 -9.50 35.83
CA GLN A 19 40.66 -9.47 37.26
C GLN A 19 41.97 -9.07 37.92
N ASP A 20 42.31 -7.79 37.91
CA ASP A 20 43.36 -7.27 38.79
C ASP A 20 43.16 -5.79 39.13
N LEU A 21 41.93 -5.47 39.57
CA LEU A 21 41.62 -4.21 40.26
C LEU A 21 41.40 -4.44 41.77
N PHE A 22 42.01 -5.51 42.30
CA PHE A 22 42.09 -5.79 43.74
C PHE A 22 43.51 -6.21 44.09
N ALA A 23 44.49 -5.40 43.67
CA ALA A 23 45.82 -5.48 44.24
C ALA A 23 45.71 -5.24 45.76
N ASP A 24 46.21 -6.21 46.50
CA ASP A 24 46.20 -6.34 47.95
C ASP A 24 46.41 -5.01 48.69
N VAL A 25 45.31 -4.45 49.20
CA VAL A 25 45.36 -3.68 50.44
C VAL A 25 44.95 -4.65 51.53
N VAL A 26 45.96 -5.19 52.22
CA VAL A 26 45.78 -5.90 53.49
C VAL A 26 44.88 -5.02 54.38
N PRO A 27 43.68 -5.45 54.80
CA PRO A 27 42.93 -4.71 55.77
C PRO A 27 43.72 -4.80 57.06
N ASN A 28 44.26 -3.67 57.51
CA ASN A 28 44.71 -3.55 58.89
C ASN A 28 43.46 -3.75 59.75
N TYR A 29 43.35 -4.90 60.42
CA TYR A 29 42.24 -5.23 61.30
C TYR A 29 42.35 -4.46 62.62
N ASP A 30 42.26 -3.13 62.55
CA ASP A 30 42.16 -2.26 63.72
C ASP A 30 40.97 -1.30 63.55
N ASN A 31 39.78 -1.90 63.46
CA ASN A 31 38.53 -1.46 64.10
C ASN A 31 37.36 -2.18 63.42
N PRO A 32 36.49 -2.87 64.16
CA PRO A 32 35.16 -3.14 63.64
C PRO A 32 34.43 -1.79 63.66
N ALA A 33 34.44 -1.08 62.54
CA ALA A 33 33.44 -0.06 62.31
C ALA A 33 32.09 -0.77 62.45
N GLN A 34 31.40 -0.54 63.56
CA GLN A 34 30.05 -1.04 63.79
C GLN A 34 29.20 -0.51 62.64
N VAL A 35 28.92 -1.35 61.65
CA VAL A 35 27.87 -1.09 60.67
C VAL A 35 26.60 -1.03 61.49
N ASN A 36 26.05 0.18 61.66
CA ASN A 36 24.89 0.35 62.50
C ASN A 36 23.74 -0.45 61.87
N PRO A 37 23.00 -1.27 62.64
CA PRO A 37 21.83 -2.00 62.13
C PRO A 37 20.73 -1.07 61.60
N SER A 38 20.85 0.24 61.85
CA SER A 38 20.12 1.34 61.20
C SER A 38 20.39 1.40 59.70
N ASP A 39 21.66 1.37 59.30
CA ASP A 39 22.11 1.61 57.92
C ASP A 39 21.70 0.45 57.01
N ILE A 40 21.74 -0.79 57.53
CA ILE A 40 21.26 -1.97 56.81
C ILE A 40 19.74 -1.89 56.58
N LYS A 41 18.98 -1.36 57.55
CA LYS A 41 17.53 -1.18 57.39
C LYS A 41 17.21 -0.09 56.36
N GLU A 42 18.00 0.97 56.31
CA GLU A 42 17.86 2.03 55.30
C GLU A 42 18.17 1.51 53.89
N ILE A 43 19.27 0.76 53.73
CA ILE A 43 19.62 0.12 52.44
C ILE A 43 18.51 -0.83 51.96
N LEU A 44 17.95 -1.65 52.86
CA LEU A 44 16.85 -2.56 52.52
C LEU A 44 15.56 -1.81 52.18
N LYS A 45 15.32 -0.65 52.79
CA LYS A 45 14.18 0.23 52.49
C LYS A 45 14.36 0.88 51.12
N GLU A 46 15.54 1.39 50.80
CA GLU A 46 15.87 1.93 49.47
C GLU A 46 15.74 0.87 48.38
N LEU A 47 16.25 -0.35 48.60
CA LEU A 47 16.09 -1.44 47.64
C LEU A 47 14.62 -1.81 47.39
N ARG A 48 13.77 -1.73 48.43
CA ARG A 48 12.33 -1.94 48.28
C ARG A 48 11.68 -0.81 47.49
N ASN A 49 12.07 0.44 47.74
CA ASN A 49 11.58 1.61 47.02
C ASN A 49 12.01 1.59 45.54
N LEU A 50 13.28 1.28 45.26
CA LEU A 50 13.79 1.10 43.90
C LEU A 50 13.07 -0.03 43.16
N ARG A 51 12.75 -1.15 43.83
CA ARG A 51 11.93 -2.21 43.22
C ARG A 51 10.51 -1.74 42.90
N ALA A 52 9.93 -0.89 43.74
CA ALA A 52 8.61 -0.31 43.52
C ALA A 52 8.63 0.69 42.35
N GLU A 53 9.59 1.60 42.30
CA GLU A 53 9.77 2.54 41.17
C GLU A 53 10.04 1.80 39.86
N VAL A 54 10.88 0.76 39.87
CA VAL A 54 11.12 -0.07 38.69
C VAL A 54 9.85 -0.81 38.26
N ALA A 55 9.01 -1.26 39.20
CA ALA A 55 7.73 -1.89 38.87
C ALA A 55 6.72 -0.88 38.30
N GLU A 56 6.70 0.34 38.84
CA GLU A 56 5.86 1.44 38.37
C GLU A 56 6.28 1.92 36.98
N LEU A 57 7.58 2.16 36.77
CA LEU A 57 8.18 2.45 35.46
C LEU A 57 7.91 1.32 34.46
N LYS A 58 8.03 0.04 34.87
CA LYS A 58 7.64 -1.10 34.02
C LYS A 58 6.14 -1.13 33.71
N SER A 59 5.29 -0.66 34.61
CA SER A 59 3.84 -0.55 34.37
C SER A 59 3.50 0.57 33.40
N LEU A 60 4.20 1.70 33.48
CA LEU A 60 4.08 2.84 32.57
C LEU A 60 4.67 2.53 31.18
N MET A 61 5.73 1.72 31.12
CA MET A 61 6.32 1.23 29.87
C MET A 61 5.56 0.06 29.24
N LYS A 62 4.64 -0.58 29.98
CA LYS A 62 3.64 -1.48 29.39
C LYS A 62 2.58 -0.65 28.66
N GLN A 63 2.98 -0.02 27.56
CA GLN A 63 2.07 0.13 26.44
C GLN A 63 1.51 -1.29 26.20
N PRO A 64 0.19 -1.50 26.20
CA PRO A 64 -0.35 -2.79 25.80
C PRO A 64 0.29 -3.11 24.45
N ASN A 65 0.76 -4.33 24.24
CA ASN A 65 1.17 -4.81 22.92
C ASN A 65 -0.08 -4.73 22.00
N GLN A 66 -0.44 -3.52 21.58
CA GLN A 66 -1.56 -3.23 20.71
C GLN A 66 -1.10 -3.67 19.34
N THR A 67 -1.43 -4.91 19.02
CA THR A 67 -1.28 -5.42 17.67
C THR A 67 -2.12 -4.54 16.76
N PHE A 68 -1.48 -3.92 15.77
CA PHE A 68 -2.17 -3.05 14.81
C PHE A 68 -3.35 -3.80 14.15
N GLN A 69 -4.54 -3.20 14.19
CA GLN A 69 -5.75 -3.71 13.55
C GLN A 69 -6.39 -2.65 12.66
N MET A 70 -6.40 -2.88 11.35
CA MET A 70 -6.96 -1.96 10.35
C MET A 70 -8.43 -1.61 10.59
N SER A 71 -9.22 -2.53 11.15
CA SER A 71 -10.65 -2.31 11.44
C SER A 71 -10.90 -1.26 12.52
N ALA A 72 -9.94 -1.04 13.42
CA ALA A 72 -10.05 -0.14 14.57
C ALA A 72 -9.37 1.22 14.34
N CYS A 73 -8.63 1.40 13.24
CA CYS A 73 -7.90 2.63 12.95
C CYS A 73 -8.84 3.79 12.60
N SER A 74 -8.57 4.98 13.15
CA SER A 74 -9.37 6.19 12.88
C SER A 74 -9.19 6.70 11.45
N PHE A 75 -8.02 6.49 10.85
CA PHE A 75 -7.71 6.95 9.49
C PHE A 75 -8.29 6.08 8.37
N LYS A 76 -8.97 4.97 8.68
CA LYS A 76 -9.43 3.98 7.69
C LYS A 76 -10.25 4.62 6.57
N ASP A 77 -11.16 5.54 6.91
CA ASP A 77 -12.01 6.22 5.92
C ASP A 77 -11.21 7.21 5.07
N THR A 78 -10.28 7.95 5.69
CA THR A 78 -9.34 8.83 4.98
C THR A 78 -8.51 8.04 3.97
N LEU A 79 -7.92 6.93 4.41
CA LEU A 79 -7.18 6.01 3.55
C LEU A 79 -8.09 5.47 2.44
N HIS A 80 -9.32 5.05 2.75
CA HIS A 80 -10.24 4.53 1.76
C HIS A 80 -10.53 5.56 0.66
N HIS A 81 -10.74 6.83 1.01
CA HIS A 81 -10.91 7.91 0.04
C HIS A 81 -9.66 8.18 -0.79
N PHE A 82 -8.49 8.20 -0.16
CA PHE A 82 -7.23 8.32 -0.87
C PHE A 82 -7.06 7.20 -1.89
N LEU A 83 -7.31 5.95 -1.49
CA LEU A 83 -7.23 4.78 -2.38
C LEU A 83 -8.23 4.85 -3.54
N ARG A 84 -9.45 5.35 -3.32
CA ARG A 84 -10.44 5.56 -4.41
C ARG A 84 -9.93 6.54 -5.44
N ASN A 85 -9.38 7.66 -4.98
CA ASN A 85 -8.80 8.67 -5.86
C ASN A 85 -7.61 8.10 -6.63
N LEU A 86 -6.65 7.49 -5.92
CA LEU A 86 -5.47 6.87 -6.51
C LEU A 86 -5.82 5.81 -7.56
N PHE A 87 -6.81 4.97 -7.28
CA PHE A 87 -7.30 3.94 -8.19
C PHE A 87 -7.67 4.48 -9.58
N THR A 88 -8.26 5.67 -9.66
CA THR A 88 -8.62 6.28 -10.96
C THR A 88 -7.41 6.67 -11.82
N LYS A 89 -6.24 6.88 -11.19
CA LYS A 89 -4.98 7.24 -11.84
C LYS A 89 -4.12 6.01 -12.17
N THR A 90 -4.08 5.02 -11.29
CA THR A 90 -3.19 3.87 -11.39
C THR A 90 -3.96 2.59 -11.06
N LEU A 91 -4.86 2.14 -11.94
CA LEU A 91 -5.84 1.04 -11.73
C LEU A 91 -5.34 -0.23 -10.99
N TRP A 92 -4.02 -0.45 -10.92
CA TRP A 92 -3.35 -1.41 -10.05
C TRP A 92 -2.44 -0.69 -9.04
N LEU A 93 -2.55 -1.08 -7.77
CA LEU A 93 -1.77 -0.52 -6.69
C LEU A 93 -0.27 -0.76 -6.93
N LYS A 94 0.50 0.33 -6.93
CA LYS A 94 1.97 0.28 -6.95
C LYS A 94 2.46 0.62 -5.54
N VAL A 95 2.80 -0.38 -4.73
CA VAL A 95 3.25 -0.14 -3.35
C VAL A 95 4.52 0.71 -3.27
N LYS A 96 5.36 0.68 -4.32
CA LYS A 96 6.57 1.53 -4.40
C LYS A 96 6.29 2.98 -4.76
N ASP A 97 5.04 3.33 -5.08
CA ASP A 97 4.63 4.69 -5.38
C ASP A 97 4.86 5.61 -4.17
N GLU A 98 5.49 6.75 -4.41
CA GLU A 98 5.90 7.68 -3.36
C GLU A 98 4.70 8.35 -2.69
N GLU A 99 3.67 8.72 -3.48
CA GLU A 99 2.43 9.32 -2.96
C GLU A 99 1.71 8.34 -2.02
N PHE A 100 1.61 7.07 -2.44
CA PHE A 100 1.05 6.01 -1.61
C PHE A 100 1.86 5.77 -0.32
N GLN A 101 3.18 5.64 -0.42
CA GLN A 101 4.06 5.42 0.73
C GLN A 101 3.98 6.56 1.74
N ALA A 102 3.98 7.81 1.25
CA ALA A 102 3.88 9.00 2.09
C ALA A 102 2.55 9.04 2.85
N GLU A 103 1.43 8.79 2.17
CA GLU A 103 0.11 8.81 2.81
C GLU A 103 -0.06 7.69 3.85
N VAL A 104 0.43 6.48 3.57
CA VAL A 104 0.39 5.37 4.53
C VAL A 104 1.26 5.67 5.76
N LYS A 105 2.48 6.18 5.56
CA LYS A 105 3.37 6.56 6.67
C LYS A 105 2.76 7.67 7.53
N LYS A 106 2.14 8.67 6.91
CA LYS A 106 1.42 9.74 7.60
C LYS A 106 0.27 9.19 8.45
N CYS A 107 -0.55 8.31 7.88
CA CYS A 107 -1.65 7.67 8.60
C CYS A 107 -1.17 6.86 9.80
N LEU A 108 -0.10 6.08 9.63
CA LEU A 108 0.47 5.26 10.69
C LEU A 108 1.16 6.09 11.77
N ALA A 109 1.85 7.17 11.41
CA ALA A 109 2.50 8.06 12.36
C ALA A 109 1.48 8.71 13.31
N ASN A 110 0.31 9.10 12.80
CA ASN A 110 -0.76 9.69 13.61
C ASN A 110 -1.32 8.73 14.67
N GLU A 111 -1.17 7.41 14.49
CA GLU A 111 -1.64 6.36 15.40
C GLU A 111 -0.48 5.75 16.23
N GLY A 112 0.73 6.31 16.17
CA GLY A 112 1.90 5.79 16.90
C GLY A 112 2.55 4.55 16.27
N PHE A 113 2.14 4.13 15.06
CA PHE A 113 2.69 2.96 14.34
C PHE A 113 3.61 3.34 13.18
N GLY A 114 4.10 4.59 13.12
CA GLY A 114 4.84 5.13 11.97
C GLY A 114 6.11 4.35 11.57
N THR A 115 6.74 3.66 12.52
CA THR A 115 7.94 2.84 12.31
C THR A 115 7.64 1.33 12.26
N ASP A 116 6.39 0.91 12.48
CA ASP A 116 5.99 -0.50 12.50
C ASP A 116 5.84 -1.06 11.09
N SER A 117 6.83 -1.88 10.68
CA SER A 117 6.82 -2.60 9.40
C SER A 117 5.62 -3.55 9.25
N SER A 118 5.15 -4.15 10.35
CA SER A 118 3.99 -5.06 10.36
C SER A 118 2.70 -4.29 10.09
N ALA A 119 2.52 -3.13 10.75
CA ALA A 119 1.40 -2.24 10.49
C ALA A 119 1.39 -1.79 9.02
N PHE A 120 2.54 -1.38 8.48
CA PHE A 120 2.69 -1.01 7.07
C PHE A 120 2.27 -2.13 6.11
N LYS A 121 2.73 -3.37 6.36
CA LYS A 121 2.35 -4.55 5.56
C LYS A 121 0.84 -4.78 5.60
N LYS A 122 0.21 -4.66 6.78
CA LYS A 122 -1.25 -4.80 6.93
C LYS A 122 -2.01 -3.71 6.16
N VAL A 123 -1.50 -2.48 6.14
CA VAL A 123 -2.10 -1.40 5.33
C VAL A 123 -1.97 -1.67 3.84
N CYS A 124 -0.82 -2.17 3.39
CA CYS A 124 -0.62 -2.60 2.01
C CYS A 124 -1.62 -3.70 1.61
N SER A 125 -1.74 -4.75 2.43
CA SER A 125 -2.69 -5.85 2.19
C SER A 125 -4.13 -5.35 2.09
N PHE A 126 -4.56 -4.48 3.02
CA PHE A 126 -5.87 -3.84 2.96
C PHE A 126 -6.06 -3.04 1.65
N SER A 127 -5.04 -2.28 1.25
CA SER A 127 -5.09 -1.47 0.04
C SER A 127 -5.23 -2.32 -1.23
N TYR A 128 -4.55 -3.47 -1.30
CA TYR A 128 -4.73 -4.43 -2.41
C TYR A 128 -6.15 -5.00 -2.49
N VAL A 129 -6.75 -5.31 -1.33
CA VAL A 129 -8.15 -5.77 -1.27
C VAL A 129 -9.06 -4.66 -1.81
N LYS A 130 -8.87 -3.40 -1.39
CA LYS A 130 -9.64 -2.27 -1.90
C LYS A 130 -9.51 -2.05 -3.40
N PHE A 131 -8.31 -2.14 -3.96
CA PHE A 131 -8.13 -2.06 -5.41
C PHE A 131 -8.86 -3.18 -6.16
N THR A 132 -8.95 -4.37 -5.58
CA THR A 132 -9.72 -5.48 -6.16
C THR A 132 -11.23 -5.22 -6.09
N GLU A 133 -11.71 -4.67 -4.98
CA GLU A 133 -13.11 -4.22 -4.84
C GLU A 133 -13.45 -3.12 -5.86
N PHE A 134 -12.58 -2.11 -6.03
CA PHE A 134 -12.82 -1.02 -6.97
C PHE A 134 -12.84 -1.48 -8.42
N ARG A 135 -11.92 -2.36 -8.82
CA ARG A 135 -11.95 -3.03 -10.13
C ARG A 135 -13.26 -3.80 -10.32
N SER A 136 -13.76 -4.47 -9.30
CA SER A 136 -15.05 -5.16 -9.37
C SER A 136 -16.23 -4.20 -9.53
N GLN A 137 -16.23 -3.07 -8.80
CA GLN A 137 -17.23 -2.01 -8.95
C GLN A 137 -17.20 -1.39 -10.35
N LEU A 138 -16.00 -1.09 -10.87
CA LEU A 138 -15.80 -0.55 -12.21
C LEU A 138 -16.25 -1.54 -13.29
N LYS A 139 -15.92 -2.83 -13.16
CA LYS A 139 -16.39 -3.86 -14.09
C LYS A 139 -17.91 -3.91 -14.15
N ARG A 140 -18.60 -3.95 -13.00
CA ARG A 140 -20.07 -3.89 -12.95
C ARG A 140 -20.61 -2.63 -13.61
N SER A 141 -19.97 -1.50 -13.34
CA SER A 141 -20.28 -0.22 -13.95
C SER A 141 -20.21 -0.30 -15.48
N LEU A 142 -19.15 -0.88 -16.05
CA LEU A 142 -18.94 -1.00 -17.50
C LEU A 142 -19.89 -1.99 -18.19
N THR A 143 -20.28 -3.08 -17.52
CA THR A 143 -21.07 -4.17 -18.12
C THR A 143 -22.55 -4.12 -17.77
N MET A 144 -23.01 -3.11 -17.03
CA MET A 144 -24.42 -2.97 -16.64
C MET A 144 -25.30 -2.71 -17.87
N LYS A 145 -26.06 -3.73 -18.30
CA LYS A 145 -26.97 -3.67 -19.45
C LYS A 145 -28.15 -2.69 -19.26
N THR A 146 -28.53 -2.38 -18.03
CA THR A 146 -29.68 -1.52 -17.70
C THR A 146 -29.34 -0.05 -17.57
N ARG A 147 -28.13 0.39 -17.98
CA ARG A 147 -27.80 1.82 -17.95
C ARG A 147 -28.74 2.60 -18.86
N LYS A 148 -29.27 3.71 -18.34
CA LYS A 148 -30.01 4.72 -19.12
C LYS A 148 -29.17 5.30 -20.26
N THR A 149 -27.85 5.34 -20.08
CA THR A 149 -26.89 5.94 -21.01
C THR A 149 -26.00 4.89 -21.65
N ASP A 150 -26.00 4.83 -22.98
CA ASP A 150 -25.12 3.94 -23.74
C ASP A 150 -23.69 4.48 -23.76
N LEU A 151 -22.77 3.76 -23.11
CA LEU A 151 -21.36 4.14 -22.98
C LEU A 151 -20.64 4.24 -24.35
N ARG A 152 -21.16 3.60 -25.40
CA ARG A 152 -20.57 3.60 -26.76
C ARG A 152 -20.70 4.94 -27.46
N GLY A 153 -21.79 5.66 -27.18
CA GLY A 153 -22.08 6.96 -27.80
C GLY A 153 -21.38 8.15 -27.15
N LEU A 154 -20.85 7.97 -25.93
CA LEU A 154 -20.22 9.03 -25.15
C LEU A 154 -18.89 9.46 -25.76
N ASN A 155 -18.60 10.76 -25.75
CA ASN A 155 -17.25 11.24 -26.03
C ASN A 155 -16.27 10.80 -24.92
N LEU A 156 -14.96 10.96 -25.11
CA LEU A 156 -13.98 10.45 -24.15
C LEU A 156 -14.11 11.09 -22.75
N ASN A 157 -14.41 12.38 -22.68
CA ASN A 157 -14.58 13.09 -21.41
C ASN A 157 -15.85 12.62 -20.69
N GLU A 158 -16.96 12.47 -21.42
CA GLU A 158 -18.21 11.93 -20.89
C GLU A 158 -18.05 10.49 -20.41
N PHE A 159 -17.34 9.65 -21.17
CA PHE A 159 -17.05 8.28 -20.78
C PHE A 159 -16.17 8.26 -19.52
N CYS A 160 -15.11 9.08 -19.46
CA CYS A 160 -14.25 9.24 -18.30
C CYS A 160 -15.07 9.61 -17.04
N LYS A 161 -15.97 10.59 -17.15
CA LYS A 161 -16.89 10.97 -16.06
C LYS A 161 -17.78 9.79 -15.68
N ALA A 162 -18.44 9.16 -16.66
CA ALA A 162 -19.38 8.07 -16.42
C ALA A 162 -18.79 6.85 -15.68
N ILE A 163 -17.48 6.64 -15.76
CA ILE A 163 -16.79 5.50 -15.12
C ILE A 163 -16.02 5.89 -13.85
N PHE A 164 -15.46 7.10 -13.77
CA PHE A 164 -14.58 7.50 -12.66
C PHE A 164 -15.18 8.51 -11.69
N GLU A 165 -16.21 9.26 -12.08
CA GLU A 165 -16.91 10.19 -11.18
C GLU A 165 -17.36 9.53 -9.87
N PRO A 166 -17.89 8.28 -9.86
CA PRO A 166 -18.24 7.61 -8.61
C PRO A 166 -17.06 7.36 -7.67
N PHE A 167 -15.81 7.42 -8.13
CA PHE A 167 -14.61 7.21 -7.32
C PHE A 167 -13.95 8.52 -6.87
N CYS A 168 -14.37 9.66 -7.43
CA CYS A 168 -13.80 10.97 -7.15
C CYS A 168 -14.59 11.68 -6.04
N ARG A 169 -13.94 12.61 -5.33
CA ARG A 169 -14.65 13.52 -4.43
C ARG A 169 -15.33 14.65 -5.20
N ALA A 170 -16.35 15.26 -4.61
CA ALA A 170 -16.96 16.46 -5.15
C ALA A 170 -15.90 17.57 -5.33
N GLY A 171 -15.90 18.22 -6.49
CA GLY A 171 -14.94 19.27 -6.84
C GLY A 171 -13.61 18.78 -7.42
N GLU A 172 -13.33 17.47 -7.46
CA GLU A 172 -12.14 16.96 -8.13
C GLU A 172 -12.26 16.98 -9.66
N ASN A 173 -11.15 17.23 -10.36
CA ASN A 173 -11.11 17.14 -11.81
C ASN A 173 -11.12 15.68 -12.28
N VAL A 174 -12.30 15.14 -12.57
CA VAL A 174 -12.50 13.76 -13.06
C VAL A 174 -11.81 13.49 -14.41
N CYS A 175 -11.52 14.51 -15.20
CA CYS A 175 -10.91 14.40 -16.52
C CYS A 175 -9.41 14.75 -16.53
N SER A 176 -8.68 14.44 -15.46
CA SER A 176 -7.21 14.55 -15.46
C SER A 176 -6.59 13.72 -16.59
N GLN A 177 -5.34 14.01 -16.95
CA GLN A 177 -4.65 13.34 -18.05
C GLN A 177 -4.55 11.82 -17.82
N GLU A 178 -4.22 11.40 -16.60
CA GLU A 178 -4.10 9.99 -16.21
C GLU A 178 -5.45 9.27 -16.26
N ARG A 179 -6.51 9.92 -15.73
CA ARG A 179 -7.87 9.38 -15.73
C ARG A 179 -8.39 9.23 -17.17
N ARG A 180 -8.18 10.25 -18.02
CA ARG A 180 -8.53 10.17 -19.45
C ARG A 180 -7.76 9.09 -20.17
N HIS A 181 -6.47 8.93 -19.89
CA HIS A 181 -5.65 7.89 -20.49
C HIS A 181 -6.16 6.49 -20.12
N ASN A 182 -6.44 6.26 -18.84
CA ASN A 182 -7.03 5.01 -18.37
C ASN A 182 -8.41 4.75 -18.98
N ALA A 183 -9.25 5.78 -19.09
CA ALA A 183 -10.56 5.67 -19.72
C ALA A 183 -10.45 5.26 -21.20
N LEU A 184 -9.50 5.85 -21.94
CA LEU A 184 -9.23 5.51 -23.33
C LEU A 184 -8.78 4.05 -23.48
N LEU A 185 -7.87 3.59 -22.62
CA LEU A 185 -7.38 2.21 -22.63
C LEU A 185 -8.51 1.22 -22.34
N ILE A 186 -9.33 1.49 -21.31
CA ILE A 186 -10.50 0.67 -20.97
C ILE A 186 -11.44 0.58 -22.18
N ARG A 187 -11.83 1.72 -22.75
CA ARG A 187 -12.79 1.75 -23.86
C ARG A 187 -12.24 1.04 -25.10
N THR A 188 -10.97 1.26 -25.42
CA THR A 188 -10.28 0.59 -26.52
C THR A 188 -10.26 -0.92 -26.33
N PHE A 189 -9.95 -1.38 -25.12
CA PHE A 189 -9.94 -2.79 -24.78
C PHE A 189 -11.34 -3.41 -24.88
N MET A 190 -12.37 -2.73 -24.39
CA MET A 190 -13.76 -3.19 -24.49
C MET A 190 -14.23 -3.37 -25.94
N TYR A 191 -13.85 -2.46 -26.84
CA TYR A 191 -14.10 -2.63 -28.27
C TYR A 191 -13.39 -3.85 -28.84
N ARG A 192 -12.10 -4.05 -28.49
CA ARG A 192 -11.32 -5.20 -28.95
C ARG A 192 -11.90 -6.53 -28.47
N GLN A 193 -12.37 -6.55 -27.22
CA GLN A 193 -12.98 -7.72 -26.60
C GLN A 193 -14.44 -7.94 -27.00
N LYS A 194 -14.98 -7.11 -27.90
CA LYS A 194 -16.37 -7.22 -28.35
C LYS A 194 -17.40 -7.13 -27.20
N VAL A 195 -17.04 -6.52 -26.06
CA VAL A 195 -17.92 -6.34 -24.88
C VAL A 195 -19.17 -5.52 -25.24
N PHE A 196 -19.04 -4.65 -26.24
CA PHE A 196 -20.11 -3.79 -26.75
C PHE A 196 -20.98 -4.44 -27.83
N THR A 197 -20.71 -5.69 -28.20
CA THR A 197 -21.46 -6.45 -29.19
C THR A 197 -22.52 -7.26 -28.45
N LEU A 198 -23.79 -6.92 -28.69
CA LEU A 198 -24.92 -7.74 -28.30
C LEU A 198 -25.01 -8.85 -29.35
N ASP A 199 -24.58 -10.08 -29.03
CA ASP A 199 -24.99 -11.22 -29.83
C ASP A 199 -26.52 -11.36 -29.71
N ALA A 200 -27.16 -11.70 -30.84
CA ALA A 200 -28.60 -11.91 -30.98
C ALA A 200 -29.20 -12.93 -29.98
N THR A 201 -28.34 -13.69 -29.28
CA THR A 201 -28.68 -14.69 -28.26
C THR A 201 -28.70 -14.16 -26.82
N GLN A 202 -28.54 -12.84 -26.60
CA GLN A 202 -28.55 -12.17 -25.27
C GLN A 202 -27.49 -12.64 -24.26
N MET A 203 -26.59 -13.57 -24.62
CA MET A 203 -25.54 -14.06 -23.73
C MET A 203 -24.28 -13.18 -23.88
N PRO A 204 -23.71 -12.64 -22.77
CA PRO A 204 -22.46 -11.90 -22.85
C PRO A 204 -21.31 -12.88 -23.11
N THR A 205 -20.82 -12.96 -24.34
CA THR A 205 -19.82 -13.94 -24.78
C THR A 205 -18.37 -13.61 -24.38
N SER A 206 -18.10 -12.48 -23.74
CA SER A 206 -16.83 -12.26 -23.02
C SER A 206 -17.04 -11.37 -21.79
N ALA A 207 -16.87 -11.93 -20.60
CA ALA A 207 -16.79 -11.12 -19.40
C ALA A 207 -15.44 -10.38 -19.42
N LEU A 208 -15.43 -9.05 -19.26
CA LEU A 208 -14.21 -8.25 -19.13
C LEU A 208 -13.23 -8.90 -18.12
N SER A 209 -12.08 -9.38 -18.59
CA SER A 209 -11.01 -9.93 -17.75
C SER A 209 -10.04 -8.83 -17.33
N TRP A 210 -9.83 -8.67 -16.02
CA TRP A 210 -8.86 -7.70 -15.50
C TRP A 210 -7.42 -8.12 -15.74
N GLU A 211 -7.16 -9.41 -15.91
CA GLU A 211 -5.83 -9.94 -16.21
C GLU A 211 -5.45 -9.64 -17.66
N ASP A 212 -6.36 -9.93 -18.60
CA ASP A 212 -6.18 -9.57 -20.01
C ASP A 212 -6.06 -8.06 -20.20
N PHE A 213 -6.87 -7.30 -19.46
CA PHE A 213 -6.78 -5.85 -19.48
C PHE A 213 -5.47 -5.35 -18.88
N LYS A 214 -4.94 -5.99 -17.83
CA LYS A 214 -3.63 -5.63 -17.25
C LYS A 214 -2.52 -5.84 -18.27
N ALA A 215 -2.48 -6.98 -18.94
CA ALA A 215 -1.50 -7.25 -19.99
C ALA A 215 -1.60 -6.22 -21.13
N PHE A 216 -2.82 -5.88 -21.55
CA PHE A 216 -3.05 -4.83 -22.54
C PHE A 216 -2.57 -3.45 -22.04
N HIS A 217 -2.90 -3.08 -20.80
CA HIS A 217 -2.52 -1.82 -20.18
C HIS A 217 -1.00 -1.68 -20.07
N ASP A 218 -0.32 -2.68 -19.48
CA ASP A 218 1.13 -2.66 -19.31
C ASP A 218 1.86 -2.51 -20.67
N THR A 219 1.35 -3.14 -21.73
CA THR A 219 1.90 -3.02 -23.09
C THR A 219 1.74 -1.63 -23.69
N HIS A 220 0.68 -0.90 -23.36
CA HIS A 220 0.36 0.41 -23.93
C HIS A 220 0.81 1.59 -23.06
N ASP A 221 0.95 1.38 -21.75
CA ASP A 221 1.44 2.37 -20.79
C ASP A 221 2.96 2.50 -20.83
N SER A 222 3.68 1.37 -20.93
CA SER A 222 5.15 1.32 -21.00
C SER A 222 5.76 1.93 -22.27
N GLN A 223 4.97 2.13 -23.32
CA GLN A 223 5.50 2.50 -24.64
C GLN A 223 5.70 3.99 -24.87
N GLY A 224 5.36 4.87 -23.92
CA GLY A 224 5.75 6.31 -23.89
C GLY A 224 5.38 7.19 -25.10
N ASN A 225 4.81 6.62 -26.17
CA ASN A 225 4.72 7.29 -27.45
C ASN A 225 3.42 8.10 -27.56
N SER A 226 3.57 9.43 -27.49
CA SER A 226 2.48 10.42 -27.63
C SER A 226 1.68 10.21 -28.92
N GLU A 227 2.33 9.86 -30.04
CA GLU A 227 1.68 9.63 -31.33
C GLU A 227 0.75 8.42 -31.30
N ARG A 228 1.16 7.34 -30.60
CA ARG A 228 0.33 6.14 -30.47
C ARG A 228 -0.90 6.42 -29.61
N ARG A 229 -0.77 7.26 -28.58
CA ARG A 229 -1.90 7.73 -27.76
C ARG A 229 -2.87 8.56 -28.61
N GLN A 230 -2.36 9.52 -29.37
CA GLN A 230 -3.18 10.34 -30.28
C GLN A 230 -3.91 9.47 -31.31
N LYS A 231 -3.22 8.51 -31.94
CA LYS A 231 -3.83 7.56 -32.88
C LYS A 231 -4.92 6.70 -32.21
N MET A 232 -4.76 6.35 -30.94
CA MET A 232 -5.79 5.62 -30.18
C MET A 232 -7.02 6.49 -29.94
N GLU A 233 -6.84 7.77 -29.56
CA GLU A 233 -7.94 8.74 -29.41
C GLU A 233 -8.67 8.97 -30.74
N GLU A 234 -7.95 9.12 -31.85
CA GLU A 234 -8.54 9.28 -33.18
C GLU A 234 -9.37 8.07 -33.61
N ASN A 235 -8.82 6.85 -33.41
CA ASN A 235 -9.51 5.61 -33.75
C ASN A 235 -10.76 5.42 -32.90
N ASP A 236 -10.69 5.79 -31.63
CA ASP A 236 -11.81 5.76 -30.73
C ASP A 236 -12.91 6.76 -31.15
N GLY A 237 -12.53 7.98 -31.54
CA GLY A 237 -13.44 8.96 -32.14
C GLY A 237 -14.14 8.43 -33.40
N LYS A 238 -13.39 7.80 -34.31
CA LYS A 238 -13.97 7.16 -35.51
C LYS A 238 -14.96 6.05 -35.18
N ARG A 239 -14.68 5.21 -34.17
CA ARG A 239 -15.60 4.15 -33.72
C ARG A 239 -16.90 4.73 -33.17
N ARG A 240 -16.80 5.77 -32.34
CA ARG A 240 -17.97 6.50 -31.82
C ARG A 240 -18.82 7.07 -32.95
N SER A 241 -18.20 7.76 -33.92
CA SER A 241 -18.94 8.35 -35.04
C SER A 241 -19.70 7.29 -35.84
N ARG A 242 -19.06 6.15 -36.16
CA ARG A 242 -19.73 5.03 -36.85
C ARG A 242 -20.92 4.49 -36.05
N PHE A 243 -20.78 4.36 -34.73
CA PHE A 243 -21.85 3.92 -33.85
C PHE A 243 -23.04 4.90 -33.86
N LEU A 244 -22.77 6.20 -33.77
CA LEU A 244 -23.81 7.23 -33.79
C LEU A 244 -24.55 7.25 -35.14
N SER A 245 -23.83 7.24 -36.26
CA SER A 245 -24.42 7.19 -37.60
C SER A 245 -25.26 5.94 -37.82
N ALA A 246 -24.81 4.77 -37.36
CA ALA A 246 -25.59 3.54 -37.44
C ALA A 246 -26.90 3.63 -36.63
N ARG A 247 -26.85 4.27 -35.44
CA ARG A 247 -28.02 4.45 -34.59
C ARG A 247 -29.05 5.40 -35.20
N GLU A 248 -28.59 6.49 -35.81
CA GLU A 248 -29.44 7.45 -36.53
C GLU A 248 -30.13 6.82 -37.75
N ALA A 249 -29.41 5.98 -38.51
CA ALA A 249 -29.99 5.25 -39.63
C ALA A 249 -31.14 4.32 -39.19
N THR A 250 -30.93 3.53 -38.12
CA THR A 250 -31.97 2.62 -37.58
C THR A 250 -33.17 3.37 -36.97
N GLN A 251 -32.98 4.60 -36.52
CA GLN A 251 -34.07 5.45 -36.01
C GLN A 251 -34.85 6.14 -37.15
N SER A 252 -34.22 6.37 -38.30
CA SER A 252 -34.87 7.01 -39.46
C SER A 252 -35.71 6.02 -40.30
N GLU A 253 -35.50 4.71 -40.11
CA GLU A 253 -36.25 3.62 -40.75
C GLU A 253 -37.50 3.18 -39.95
N LYS A 254 -37.79 3.84 -38.82
CA LYS A 254 -38.95 3.57 -37.95
C LYS A 254 -39.90 4.77 -37.92
#